data_AF-A0A7S7MQZ9-F1
#
_entry.id   AF-A0A7S7MQZ9-F1
#
_cell.length_a   1.000
_cell.length_b   1.000
_cell.length_c   1.000
_cell.angle_alpha   90.00
_cell.angle_beta   90.00
_cell.angle_gamma   90.00
#
_symmetry.space_group_name_H-M   'P 1'
#
loop_
_entity.id
_entity.type
_entity.pdbx_description
1 polymer ?
#
loop_
_entity_poly.entity_id
_entity_poly.type
_entity_poly.pdbx_seq_one_letter_code
_entity_poly.pdbx_strand_id
1 'polypeptide(L)'
;MDMEKIKGRLDFLREAEKLKDVLRSAHTASGRTESTAEHSWRLCLMAMVFADQLPGLDLLKILKMCVIHDLGEAIHGDIPAVSQAAFPNKGEQERLDLLLLAQSLDSPLKAEILTLWDDYENARSPEAKAVKAMDKLETLLQHTQGLNPPDFDYAFNLAYGKKHTDADPLFEALRALIDRATEQRLHAAE
;
A
#
# COMPACT_ATOMS: atom_id res chain seq x y z
N MET A 1 -20.24 -12.92 25.43
CA MET A 1 -19.78 -11.75 24.66
C MET A 1 -18.82 -10.99 25.54
N ASP A 2 -17.58 -10.84 25.10
CA ASP A 2 -16.52 -10.19 25.90
C ASP A 2 -16.53 -8.68 25.63
N MET A 3 -16.98 -7.89 26.59
CA MET A 3 -17.18 -6.45 26.42
C MET A 3 -15.86 -5.68 26.35
N GLU A 4 -14.83 -6.14 27.06
CA GLU A 4 -13.50 -5.51 27.03
C GLU A 4 -12.86 -5.69 25.65
N LYS A 5 -13.01 -6.87 25.05
CA LYS A 5 -12.56 -7.10 23.66
C LYS A 5 -13.28 -6.20 22.66
N ILE A 6 -14.59 -6.02 22.81
CA ILE A 6 -15.36 -5.14 21.92
C ILE A 6 -14.88 -3.70 22.06
N LYS A 7 -14.71 -3.22 23.30
CA LYS A 7 -14.21 -1.87 23.57
C LYS A 7 -12.82 -1.66 22.97
N GLY A 8 -11.88 -2.59 23.20
CA GLY A 8 -10.53 -2.52 22.64
C GLY A 8 -10.50 -2.48 21.11
N ARG A 9 -11.37 -3.25 20.45
CA ARG A 9 -11.55 -3.21 18.99
C ARG A 9 -12.10 -1.87 18.50
N LEU A 10 -13.07 -1.29 19.21
CA LEU A 10 -13.58 0.04 18.87
C LEU A 10 -12.50 1.12 19.07
N ASP A 11 -11.70 1.02 20.12
CA ASP A 11 -10.58 1.94 20.36
C ASP A 11 -9.53 1.83 19.26
N PHE A 12 -9.18 0.62 18.83
CA PHE A 12 -8.31 0.41 17.66
C PHE A 12 -8.86 1.07 16.39
N LEU A 13 -10.15 0.87 16.10
CA LEU A 13 -10.78 1.46 14.91
C LEU A 13 -10.83 2.99 14.95
N ARG A 14 -11.01 3.59 16.14
CA ARG A 14 -10.94 5.05 16.32
C ARG A 14 -9.55 5.59 16.02
N GLU A 15 -8.50 4.88 16.43
CA GLU A 15 -7.13 5.29 16.16
C GLU A 15 -6.74 5.08 14.69
N ALA A 16 -7.13 3.95 14.08
CA ALA A 16 -6.86 3.64 12.68
C ALA A 16 -7.55 4.61 11.70
N GLU A 17 -8.61 5.29 12.14
CA GLU A 17 -9.35 6.28 11.37
C GLU A 17 -8.46 7.43 10.87
N LYS A 18 -7.41 7.78 11.63
CA LYS A 18 -6.43 8.82 11.27
C LYS A 18 -5.78 8.59 9.91
N LEU A 19 -5.70 7.33 9.45
CA LEU A 19 -5.18 6.98 8.12
C LEU A 19 -5.94 7.65 6.97
N LYS A 20 -7.20 8.06 7.19
CA LYS A 20 -7.99 8.79 6.20
C LYS A 20 -7.45 10.19 5.92
N ASP A 21 -6.78 10.79 6.89
CA ASP A 21 -6.19 12.13 6.80
C ASP A 21 -4.68 12.09 6.52
N VAL A 22 -4.07 10.91 6.46
CA VAL A 22 -2.69 10.74 6.01
C VAL A 22 -2.67 10.87 4.48
N LEU A 23 -2.09 11.96 3.98
CA LEU A 23 -2.02 12.26 2.55
C LEU A 23 -0.74 11.68 1.93
N ARG A 24 -0.89 11.09 0.75
CA ARG A 24 0.20 10.55 -0.07
C ARG A 24 0.72 11.58 -1.06
N SER A 25 1.82 11.30 -1.73
CA SER A 25 2.29 12.16 -2.85
C SER A 25 1.47 12.03 -4.14
N ALA A 26 0.64 10.99 -4.26
CA ALA A 26 -0.18 10.73 -5.44
C ALA A 26 -1.39 11.67 -5.53
N HIS A 27 -1.78 12.04 -6.75
CA HIS A 27 -2.90 12.93 -7.01
C HIS A 27 -4.01 12.21 -7.78
N THR A 28 -5.25 12.47 -7.42
CA THR A 28 -6.45 12.01 -8.13
C THR A 28 -6.61 12.72 -9.47
N ALA A 29 -7.53 12.24 -10.32
CA ALA A 29 -7.82 12.86 -11.62
C ALA A 29 -8.36 14.30 -11.51
N SER A 30 -8.94 14.68 -10.36
CA SER A 30 -9.36 16.05 -10.07
C SER A 30 -8.26 16.93 -9.45
N GLY A 31 -7.07 16.37 -9.23
CA GLY A 31 -5.92 17.08 -8.64
C GLY A 31 -5.90 17.10 -7.12
N ARG A 32 -6.86 16.46 -6.43
CA ARG A 32 -6.77 16.28 -4.98
C ARG A 32 -5.71 15.24 -4.64
N THR A 33 -4.93 15.49 -3.61
CA THR A 33 -4.02 14.51 -3.00
C THR A 33 -4.78 13.31 -2.44
N GLU A 34 -4.38 12.11 -2.83
CA GLU A 34 -4.91 10.84 -2.32
C GLU A 34 -4.54 10.65 -0.83
N SER A 35 -5.40 9.99 -0.05
CA SER A 35 -5.03 9.52 1.29
C SER A 35 -4.59 8.05 1.33
N THR A 36 -3.81 7.66 2.33
CA THR A 36 -3.34 6.28 2.52
C THR A 36 -4.51 5.28 2.67
N ALA A 37 -5.62 5.71 3.27
CA ALA A 37 -6.83 4.89 3.31
C ALA A 37 -7.47 4.66 1.93
N GLU A 38 -7.44 5.66 1.04
CA GLU A 38 -7.97 5.56 -0.32
C GLU A 38 -7.10 4.66 -1.19
N HIS A 39 -5.77 4.79 -1.07
CA HIS A 39 -4.79 3.86 -1.66
C HIS A 39 -5.08 2.42 -1.25
N SER A 40 -5.19 2.16 0.06
CA SER A 40 -5.45 0.82 0.59
C SER A 40 -6.79 0.24 0.09
N TRP A 41 -7.82 1.08 -0.03
CA TRP A 41 -9.10 0.68 -0.62
C TRP A 41 -8.94 0.27 -2.09
N ARG A 42 -8.25 1.07 -2.91
CA ARG A 42 -8.08 0.78 -4.33
C ARG A 42 -7.16 -0.41 -4.58
N LEU A 43 -6.17 -0.61 -3.72
CA LEU A 43 -5.32 -1.80 -3.72
C LEU A 43 -6.14 -3.07 -3.43
N CYS A 44 -7.08 -3.03 -2.49
CA CYS A 44 -8.02 -4.15 -2.26
C CYS A 44 -8.89 -4.39 -3.51
N LEU A 45 -9.41 -3.33 -4.13
CA LEU A 45 -10.20 -3.44 -5.35
C LEU A 45 -9.38 -4.06 -6.49
N MET A 46 -8.12 -3.67 -6.66
CA MET A 46 -7.19 -4.25 -7.62
C MET A 46 -7.02 -5.75 -7.38
N ALA A 47 -6.74 -6.17 -6.14
CA ALA A 47 -6.61 -7.59 -5.79
C ALA A 47 -7.87 -8.39 -6.09
N MET A 48 -9.06 -7.82 -5.87
CA MET A 48 -10.33 -8.47 -6.21
C MET A 48 -10.56 -8.60 -7.72
N VAL A 49 -10.22 -7.56 -8.50
CA VAL A 49 -10.40 -7.55 -9.96
C VAL A 49 -9.47 -8.55 -10.66
N PHE A 50 -8.28 -8.79 -10.11
CA PHE A 50 -7.31 -9.76 -10.64
C PHE A 50 -7.34 -11.12 -9.94
N ALA A 51 -8.35 -11.41 -9.11
CA ALA A 51 -8.38 -12.63 -8.30
C ALA A 51 -8.33 -13.92 -9.13
N ASP A 52 -8.91 -13.93 -10.34
CA ASP A 52 -8.88 -15.06 -11.27
C ASP A 52 -7.48 -15.31 -11.86
N GLN A 53 -6.61 -14.31 -11.84
CA GLN A 53 -5.22 -14.37 -12.29
C GLN A 53 -4.23 -14.67 -11.15
N LEU A 54 -4.72 -14.91 -9.93
CA LEU A 54 -3.89 -15.22 -8.74
C LEU A 54 -4.10 -16.66 -8.24
N PRO A 55 -3.97 -17.69 -9.09
CA PRO A 55 -4.30 -19.06 -8.71
C PRO A 55 -3.40 -19.57 -7.59
N GLY A 56 -4.01 -20.22 -6.60
CA GLY A 56 -3.30 -20.81 -5.47
C GLY A 56 -2.91 -19.84 -4.36
N LEU A 57 -3.18 -18.53 -4.51
CA LEU A 57 -3.02 -17.57 -3.44
C LEU A 57 -4.29 -17.46 -2.57
N ASP A 58 -4.10 -17.26 -1.27
CA ASP A 58 -5.22 -16.99 -0.36
C ASP A 58 -5.70 -15.55 -0.50
N LEU A 59 -6.80 -15.34 -1.22
CA LEU A 59 -7.40 -14.01 -1.42
C LEU A 59 -7.78 -13.31 -0.11
N LEU A 60 -8.25 -14.05 0.91
CA LEU A 60 -8.57 -13.43 2.20
C LEU A 60 -7.30 -12.89 2.87
N LYS A 61 -6.20 -13.65 2.81
CA LYS A 61 -4.90 -13.20 3.31
C LYS A 61 -4.38 -11.98 2.54
N ILE A 62 -4.49 -11.97 1.21
CA ILE A 62 -4.16 -10.81 0.36
C ILE A 62 -4.95 -9.57 0.79
N LEU A 63 -6.27 -9.67 0.89
CA LEU A 63 -7.12 -8.52 1.24
C LEU A 63 -6.82 -8.01 2.65
N LYS A 64 -6.57 -8.90 3.62
CA LYS A 64 -6.12 -8.50 4.96
C LYS A 64 -4.80 -7.74 4.90
N MET A 65 -3.83 -8.21 4.13
CA MET A 65 -2.55 -7.51 3.95
C MET A 65 -2.73 -6.14 3.30
N CYS A 66 -3.52 -6.03 2.24
CA CYS A 66 -3.82 -4.75 1.59
C CYS A 66 -4.41 -3.72 2.56
N VAL A 67 -5.29 -4.13 3.49
CA VAL A 67 -5.85 -3.22 4.50
C VAL A 67 -4.84 -2.86 5.59
N ILE A 68 -3.90 -3.75 5.91
CA ILE A 68 -3.00 -3.61 7.07
C ILE A 68 -1.67 -2.92 6.74
N HIS A 69 -1.20 -3.02 5.50
CA HIS A 69 0.20 -2.76 5.15
C HIS A 69 0.71 -1.37 5.55
N ASP A 70 -0.11 -0.33 5.38
CA ASP A 70 0.25 1.05 5.73
C ASP A 70 -0.42 1.55 7.02
N LEU A 71 -1.02 0.67 7.85
CA LEU A 71 -1.68 1.10 9.09
C LEU A 71 -0.76 1.87 10.05
N GLY A 72 0.54 1.56 10.06
CA GLY A 72 1.52 2.29 10.87
C GLY A 72 1.61 3.79 10.54
N GLU A 73 1.34 4.17 9.29
CA GLU A 73 1.37 5.57 8.84
C GLU A 73 0.34 6.45 9.56
N ALA A 74 -0.69 5.87 10.20
CA ALA A 74 -1.65 6.60 11.02
C ALA A 74 -1.02 7.35 12.21
N ILE A 75 0.23 7.00 12.61
CA ILE A 75 0.93 7.62 13.74
C ILE A 75 1.90 8.72 13.26
N HIS A 76 2.80 8.42 12.32
CA HIS A 76 3.86 9.34 11.87
C HIS A 76 3.75 9.80 10.40
N GLY A 77 2.69 9.40 9.68
CA GLY A 77 2.41 9.81 8.31
C GLY A 77 3.09 8.98 7.22
N ASP A 78 2.72 9.25 5.97
CA ASP A 78 3.33 8.64 4.77
C ASP A 78 4.72 9.22 4.52
N ILE A 79 5.64 8.34 4.12
CA ILE A 79 6.95 8.73 3.58
C ILE A 79 6.95 8.40 2.08
N PRO A 80 6.93 9.43 1.21
CA PRO A 80 6.83 9.26 -0.23
C PRO A 80 7.91 8.35 -0.81
N ALA A 81 7.54 7.58 -1.84
CA ALA A 81 8.42 6.64 -2.52
C ALA A 81 9.75 7.25 -2.97
N VAL A 82 9.73 8.49 -3.47
CA VAL A 82 10.91 9.24 -3.92
C VAL A 82 11.87 9.61 -2.79
N SER A 83 11.39 9.66 -1.54
CA SER A 83 12.14 10.07 -0.37
C SER A 83 12.62 8.90 0.49
N GLN A 84 12.18 7.66 0.20
CA GLN A 84 12.46 6.49 1.05
C GLN A 84 13.95 6.25 1.32
N ALA A 85 14.84 6.56 0.37
CA ALA A 85 16.29 6.39 0.55
C ALA A 85 16.87 7.27 1.69
N ALA A 86 16.19 8.36 2.06
CA ALA A 86 16.59 9.22 3.17
C ALA A 86 16.12 8.70 4.55
N PHE A 87 15.29 7.65 4.58
CA PHE A 87 14.70 7.08 5.80
C PHE A 87 15.03 5.59 5.92
N PRO A 88 16.29 5.21 6.19
CA PRO A 88 16.71 3.81 6.22
C PRO A 88 16.00 2.98 7.31
N ASN A 89 15.49 3.64 8.35
CA ASN A 89 14.78 3.00 9.46
C ASN A 89 13.25 3.08 9.31
N LYS A 90 12.73 3.42 8.12
CA LYS A 90 11.28 3.56 7.87
C LYS A 90 10.50 2.33 8.35
N GLY A 91 10.90 1.14 7.92
CA GLY A 91 10.20 -0.11 8.31
C GLY A 91 10.23 -0.37 9.82
N GLU A 92 11.33 -0.06 10.51
CA GLU A 92 11.40 -0.20 11.97
C GLU A 92 10.44 0.76 12.69
N GLN A 93 10.36 2.01 12.20
CA GLN A 93 9.44 3.02 12.72
C GLN A 93 7.98 2.60 12.51
N GLU A 94 7.60 2.24 11.30
CA GLU A 94 6.23 1.81 10.97
C GLU A 94 5.81 0.57 11.77
N ARG A 95 6.75 -0.33 12.04
CA ARG A 95 6.49 -1.50 12.88
C ARG A 95 6.18 -1.11 14.33
N LEU A 96 6.93 -0.15 14.89
CA LEU A 96 6.66 0.38 16.23
C LEU A 96 5.32 1.13 16.28
N ASP A 97 5.00 1.86 15.21
CA ASP A 97 3.75 2.59 15.08
C ASP A 97 2.55 1.66 15.01
N LEU A 98 2.66 0.57 14.23
CA LEU A 98 1.62 -0.46 14.19
C LEU A 98 1.47 -1.16 15.56
N LEU A 99 2.57 -1.37 16.29
CA LEU A 99 2.54 -1.95 17.63
C LEU A 99 1.78 -1.06 18.62
N LEU A 100 1.98 0.26 18.53
CA LEU A 100 1.28 1.28 19.30
C LEU A 100 -0.19 1.37 18.90
N LEU A 101 -0.49 1.43 17.60
CA LEU A 101 -1.84 1.48 17.07
C LEU A 101 -2.67 0.27 17.53
N ALA A 102 -2.09 -0.93 17.48
CA ALA A 102 -2.74 -2.18 17.86
C ALA A 102 -2.75 -2.45 19.38
N GLN A 103 -2.36 -1.50 20.24
CA GLN A 103 -2.21 -1.74 21.69
C GLN A 103 -3.50 -2.11 22.42
N SER A 104 -4.65 -1.67 21.92
CA SER A 104 -5.98 -1.93 22.51
C SER A 104 -6.57 -3.28 22.11
N LEU A 105 -5.96 -3.98 21.15
CA LEU A 105 -6.45 -5.27 20.66
C LEU A 105 -6.07 -6.42 21.59
N ASP A 106 -6.90 -7.46 21.61
CA ASP A 106 -6.58 -8.69 22.30
C ASP A 106 -5.40 -9.43 21.64
N SER A 107 -4.57 -10.11 22.45
CA SER A 107 -3.28 -10.65 22.01
C SER A 107 -3.33 -11.49 20.72
N PRO A 108 -4.33 -12.39 20.51
CA PRO A 108 -4.42 -13.17 19.28
C PRO A 108 -4.58 -12.29 18.02
N LEU A 109 -5.49 -11.31 18.06
CA LEU A 109 -5.74 -10.43 16.92
C LEU A 109 -4.58 -9.47 16.67
N LYS A 110 -3.98 -8.94 17.74
CA LYS A 110 -2.76 -8.12 17.64
C LYS A 110 -1.62 -8.90 16.97
N ALA A 111 -1.42 -10.16 17.37
CA ALA A 111 -0.39 -11.01 16.78
C ALA A 111 -0.66 -11.33 15.31
N GLU A 112 -1.91 -11.56 14.92
CA GLU A 112 -2.29 -11.78 13.52
C GLU A 112 -1.94 -10.57 12.64
N ILE A 113 -2.33 -9.36 13.07
CA ILE A 113 -2.06 -8.12 12.32
C ILE A 113 -0.55 -7.89 12.16
N LEU A 114 0.22 -8.00 13.25
CA LEU A 114 1.67 -7.83 13.20
C LEU A 114 2.34 -8.89 12.31
N THR A 115 1.86 -10.13 12.33
CA THR A 115 2.41 -11.21 11.50
C THR A 115 2.17 -10.95 10.01
N LEU A 116 0.97 -10.48 9.65
CA LEU A 116 0.64 -10.12 8.27
C LEU A 116 1.47 -8.94 7.78
N TRP A 117 1.64 -7.92 8.62
CA TRP A 117 2.49 -6.78 8.32
C TRP A 117 3.96 -7.20 8.16
N ASP A 118 4.50 -7.99 9.09
CA ASP A 118 5.89 -8.50 9.01
C ASP A 118 6.11 -9.39 7.77
N ASP A 119 5.09 -10.15 7.33
CA ASP A 119 5.12 -10.93 6.09
C ASP A 119 5.15 -10.03 4.85
N TYR A 120 4.26 -9.03 4.78
CA TYR A 120 4.25 -8.01 3.72
C TYR A 120 5.58 -7.25 3.63
N GLU A 121 6.08 -6.76 4.76
CA GLU A 121 7.26 -5.90 4.76
C GLU A 121 8.50 -6.62 4.25
N ASN A 122 8.63 -7.90 4.62
CA ASN A 122 9.73 -8.75 4.19
C ASN A 122 9.45 -9.53 2.90
N ALA A 123 8.29 -9.35 2.27
CA ALA A 123 7.83 -10.06 1.07
C ALA A 123 8.09 -11.59 1.13
N ARG A 124 7.74 -12.23 2.26
CA ARG A 124 8.14 -13.63 2.53
C ARG A 124 7.25 -14.63 1.80
N SER A 125 5.93 -14.55 2.02
CA SER A 125 4.97 -15.45 1.39
C SER A 125 4.64 -15.07 -0.06
N PRO A 126 4.09 -16.01 -0.85
CA PRO A 126 3.54 -15.69 -2.17
C PRO A 126 2.48 -14.57 -2.12
N GLU A 127 1.59 -14.55 -1.12
CA GLU A 127 0.62 -13.48 -0.96
C GLU A 127 1.30 -12.13 -0.67
N ALA A 128 2.30 -12.11 0.21
CA ALA A 128 3.03 -10.89 0.52
C ALA A 128 3.77 -10.32 -0.69
N LYS A 129 4.38 -11.19 -1.52
CA LYS A 129 5.02 -10.77 -2.78
C LYS A 129 4.00 -10.19 -3.76
N ALA A 130 2.84 -10.84 -3.90
CA ALA A 130 1.75 -10.35 -4.74
C ALA A 130 1.24 -8.98 -4.28
N VAL A 131 0.99 -8.81 -2.98
CA VAL A 131 0.56 -7.52 -2.41
C VAL A 131 1.63 -6.45 -2.60
N LYS A 132 2.91 -6.76 -2.36
CA LYS A 132 4.01 -5.81 -2.57
C LYS A 132 4.12 -5.39 -4.04
N ALA A 133 3.90 -6.30 -4.99
CA ALA A 133 3.86 -5.96 -6.42
C ALA A 133 2.66 -5.07 -6.77
N MET A 134 1.45 -5.47 -6.32
CA MET A 134 0.23 -4.70 -6.55
C MET A 134 0.26 -3.32 -5.92
N ASP A 135 0.84 -3.15 -4.73
CA ASP A 135 1.04 -1.85 -4.09
C ASP A 135 1.83 -0.87 -4.99
N LYS A 136 2.91 -1.36 -5.61
CA LYS A 136 3.69 -0.56 -6.57
C LYS A 136 2.87 -0.27 -7.82
N LEU A 137 2.17 -1.26 -8.36
CA LEU A 137 1.36 -1.09 -9.57
C LEU A 137 0.21 -0.11 -9.36
N GLU A 138 -0.46 -0.15 -8.21
CA GLU A 138 -1.53 0.78 -7.84
C GLU A 138 -0.98 2.21 -7.84
N THR A 139 0.13 2.45 -7.14
CA THR A 139 0.79 3.76 -7.07
C THR A 139 1.12 4.28 -8.48
N LEU A 140 1.73 3.44 -9.32
CA LEU A 140 2.09 3.80 -10.69
C LEU A 140 0.85 4.08 -11.56
N LEU A 141 -0.20 3.27 -11.42
CA LEU A 141 -1.47 3.47 -12.11
C LEU A 141 -2.10 4.82 -11.71
N GLN A 142 -2.10 5.15 -10.41
CA GLN A 142 -2.58 6.43 -9.92
C GLN A 142 -1.77 7.60 -10.50
N HIS A 143 -0.45 7.49 -10.60
CA HIS A 143 0.39 8.49 -11.24
C HIS A 143 0.04 8.71 -12.71
N THR A 144 -0.30 7.66 -13.47
CA THR A 144 -0.70 7.83 -14.89
C THR A 144 -2.08 8.47 -15.07
N GLN A 145 -2.95 8.39 -14.07
CA GLN A 145 -4.32 8.91 -14.09
C GLN A 145 -4.44 10.30 -13.45
N GLY A 146 -3.56 10.63 -12.51
CA GLY A 146 -3.61 11.82 -11.68
C GLY A 146 -3.38 13.12 -12.44
N LEU A 147 -4.04 14.20 -12.00
CA LEU A 147 -3.62 15.56 -12.33
C LEU A 147 -2.43 15.92 -11.43
N ASN A 148 -1.26 15.44 -11.83
CA ASN A 148 -0.01 15.65 -11.09
C ASN A 148 0.50 17.08 -11.26
N PRO A 149 1.27 17.61 -10.30
CA PRO A 149 1.87 18.93 -10.40
C PRO A 149 2.88 19.01 -11.57
N PRO A 150 3.20 20.22 -12.06
CA PRO A 150 4.09 20.40 -13.22
C PRO A 150 5.51 19.84 -13.04
N ASP A 151 5.99 19.71 -11.82
CA ASP A 151 7.31 19.20 -11.46
C ASP A 151 7.32 17.69 -11.14
N PHE A 152 6.24 16.98 -11.45
CA PHE A 152 6.13 15.55 -11.21
C PHE A 152 7.13 14.74 -12.06
N ASP A 153 7.96 13.93 -11.40
CA ASP A 153 8.96 13.08 -12.05
C ASP A 153 8.34 11.76 -12.55
N TYR A 154 7.87 11.74 -13.79
CA TYR A 154 7.40 10.50 -14.43
C TYR A 154 8.53 9.51 -14.74
N ALA A 155 9.79 9.93 -14.83
CA ALA A 155 10.89 9.01 -15.10
C ALA A 155 11.16 8.08 -13.90
N PHE A 156 10.93 8.55 -12.67
CA PHE A 156 10.98 7.74 -11.46
C PHE A 156 10.12 6.47 -11.57
N ASN A 157 8.91 6.59 -12.13
CA ASN A 157 7.97 5.50 -12.28
C ASN A 157 8.59 4.31 -13.03
N LEU A 158 9.41 4.56 -14.05
CA LEU A 158 9.99 3.51 -14.92
C LEU A 158 11.03 2.62 -14.21
N ALA A 159 11.52 3.03 -13.04
CA ALA A 159 12.45 2.24 -12.22
C ALA A 159 11.80 1.72 -10.94
N TYR A 160 10.87 2.48 -10.36
CA TYR A 160 10.23 2.17 -9.08
C TYR A 160 9.53 0.80 -9.11
N GLY A 161 9.73 -0.01 -8.07
CA GLY A 161 9.01 -1.28 -7.89
C GLY A 161 9.37 -2.43 -8.84
N LYS A 162 10.31 -2.26 -9.77
CA LYS A 162 10.69 -3.32 -10.74
C LYS A 162 11.08 -4.65 -10.09
N LYS A 163 11.89 -4.61 -9.02
CA LYS A 163 12.28 -5.81 -8.26
C LYS A 163 11.10 -6.67 -7.74
N HIS A 164 9.92 -6.07 -7.57
CA HIS A 164 8.71 -6.77 -7.14
C HIS A 164 7.80 -7.15 -8.29
N THR A 165 7.73 -6.31 -9.32
CA THR A 165 6.80 -6.49 -10.46
C THR A 165 7.36 -7.43 -11.51
N ASP A 166 8.67 -7.45 -11.73
CA ASP A 166 9.33 -8.32 -12.72
C ASP A 166 9.47 -9.78 -12.24
N ALA A 167 9.10 -10.07 -10.99
CA ALA A 167 9.26 -11.39 -10.38
C ALA A 167 8.12 -12.38 -10.73
N ASP A 168 7.04 -11.90 -11.33
CA ASP A 168 5.88 -12.69 -11.72
C ASP A 168 5.33 -12.23 -13.09
N PRO A 169 5.03 -13.16 -14.02
CA PRO A 169 4.57 -12.81 -15.37
C PRO A 169 3.31 -11.93 -15.41
N LEU A 170 2.38 -12.09 -14.45
CA LEU A 170 1.17 -11.26 -14.40
C LEU A 170 1.56 -9.81 -14.09
N PHE A 171 2.35 -9.61 -13.04
CA PHE A 171 2.73 -8.27 -12.60
C PHE A 171 3.66 -7.58 -13.59
N GLU A 172 4.53 -8.33 -14.28
CA GLU A 172 5.35 -7.82 -15.38
C GLU A 172 4.47 -7.33 -16.55
N ALA A 173 3.44 -8.10 -16.93
CA ALA A 173 2.53 -7.72 -18.00
C ALA A 173 1.70 -6.47 -17.64
N LEU A 174 1.18 -6.39 -16.42
CA LEU A 174 0.49 -5.20 -15.92
C LEU A 174 1.42 -3.99 -15.89
N ARG A 175 2.65 -4.19 -15.42
CA ARG A 175 3.68 -3.15 -15.39
C ARG A 175 3.98 -2.61 -16.78
N ALA A 176 4.17 -3.46 -17.78
CA ALA A 176 4.46 -3.06 -19.14
C ALA A 176 3.33 -2.21 -19.78
N LEU A 177 2.08 -2.38 -19.35
CA LEU A 177 0.98 -1.50 -19.77
C LEU A 177 1.05 -0.13 -19.07
N ILE A 178 1.36 -0.10 -17.78
CA ILE A 178 1.48 1.13 -16.99
C ILE A 178 2.73 1.93 -17.39
N ASP A 179 3.84 1.27 -17.73
CA ASP A 179 5.05 1.93 -18.22
C ASP A 179 4.80 2.64 -19.55
N ARG A 180 4.06 2.01 -20.48
CA ARG A 180 3.63 2.68 -21.73
C ARG A 180 2.76 3.91 -21.47
N ALA A 181 1.85 3.84 -20.51
CA ALA A 181 1.05 5.00 -20.10
C ALA A 181 1.92 6.08 -19.43
N THR A 182 2.94 5.69 -18.67
CA THR A 182 3.91 6.60 -18.06
C THR A 182 4.73 7.34 -19.12
N GLU A 183 5.24 6.64 -20.13
CA GLU A 183 5.96 7.24 -21.25
C GLU A 183 5.11 8.27 -22.02
N GLN A 184 3.82 7.96 -22.23
CA GLN A 184 2.89 8.91 -22.85
C GLN A 184 2.71 10.19 -22.01
N ARG A 185 2.66 10.06 -20.67
CA ARG A 185 2.57 11.22 -19.76
C ARG A 185 3.85 12.04 -19.76
N LEU A 186 5.01 11.38 -19.80
CA LEU A 186 6.31 12.03 -19.88
C LEU A 186 6.42 12.90 -21.14
N HIS A 187 6.11 12.34 -22.31
CA HIS A 187 6.14 13.09 -23.58
C HIS A 187 5.10 14.20 -23.68
N ALA A 188 3.98 14.11 -22.96
CA ALA A 188 2.97 15.17 -22.91
C ALA A 188 3.32 16.31 -21.95
N ALA A 189 4.31 16.10 -21.07
CA ALA A 189 4.81 17.09 -20.13
C ALA A 189 6.04 17.86 -20.64
N GLU A 190 6.68 17.38 -21.72
CA GLU A 190 7.74 18.06 -22.50
C GLU A 190 7.17 19.15 -23.43
#